data_AF-A0A378K9A4-F1
#
_entry.id   AF-A0A378K9A4-F1
#
_cell.length_a   1.000
_cell.length_b   1.000
_cell.length_c   1.000
_cell.angle_alpha   90.00
_cell.angle_beta   90.00
_cell.angle_gamma   90.00
#
_symmetry.space_group_name_H-M   'P 1'
#
loop_
_entity.id
_entity.type
_entity.pdbx_description
1 polymer ?
#
loop_
_entity_poly.entity_id
_entity_poly.type
_entity_poly.pdbx_seq_one_letter_code
_entity_poly.pdbx_strand_id
1 'polypeptide(L)'
;MDWEKELLPSLTHKEVIPLVLSPKPCVYRENVIEALNKANINWRLVYSSPSYTGKMAAVRAGLGITAIQRTMVPNYLERLDFNFLPLLNDIHVSLLKRPSGSKAIDSLEFFLLKKLKH
;
A
#
# COMPACT_ATOMS: atom_id res chain seq x y z
N MET A 1 15.35 9.25 -21.87
CA MET A 1 16.39 9.96 -21.08
C MET A 1 16.06 9.57 -19.65
N ASP A 2 16.68 8.48 -19.21
CA ASP A 2 16.15 7.52 -18.22
C ASP A 2 16.54 7.90 -16.78
N TRP A 3 16.27 9.14 -16.36
CA TRP A 3 16.59 9.61 -15.00
C TRP A 3 15.74 8.91 -13.92
N GLU A 4 14.62 8.27 -14.28
CA GLU A 4 13.74 7.53 -13.36
C GLU A 4 14.41 6.29 -12.75
N LYS A 5 15.39 5.70 -13.45
CA LYS A 5 16.19 4.57 -12.93
C LYS A 5 17.28 5.00 -11.95
N GLU A 6 17.56 6.29 -11.85
CA GLU A 6 18.67 6.84 -11.06
C GLU A 6 18.29 7.06 -9.58
N LEU A 7 16.98 7.16 -9.28
CA LEU A 7 16.48 7.50 -7.95
C LEU A 7 16.11 6.29 -7.08
N LEU A 8 15.93 5.11 -7.68
CA LEU A 8 15.75 3.88 -6.91
C LEU A 8 17.13 3.29 -6.61
N PRO A 9 17.54 3.12 -5.33
CA PRO A 9 18.68 2.27 -5.03
C PRO A 9 18.43 0.90 -5.69
N SER A 10 19.49 0.24 -6.15
CA SER A 10 19.40 -1.02 -6.90
C SER A 10 18.58 -2.08 -6.14
N LEU A 11 17.27 -2.17 -6.39
CA LEU A 11 16.43 -3.11 -5.69
C LEU A 11 16.76 -4.53 -6.14
N THR A 12 17.56 -5.22 -5.34
CA THR A 12 17.93 -6.63 -5.56
C THR A 12 17.54 -7.47 -4.36
N HIS A 13 17.32 -8.78 -4.58
CA HIS A 13 16.92 -9.71 -3.52
C HIS A 13 17.92 -9.84 -2.35
N LYS A 14 19.17 -9.38 -2.54
CA LYS A 14 20.22 -9.42 -1.51
C LYS A 14 20.28 -8.14 -0.67
N GLU A 15 19.61 -7.08 -1.11
CA GLU A 15 19.65 -5.79 -0.46
C GLU A 15 18.53 -5.60 0.56
N VAL A 16 18.75 -4.71 1.52
CA VAL A 16 17.75 -4.33 2.51
C VAL A 16 16.75 -3.39 1.86
N ILE A 17 15.53 -3.87 1.60
CA ILE A 17 14.49 -3.09 0.95
C ILE A 17 14.09 -1.88 1.82
N PRO A 18 14.23 -0.64 1.30
CA PRO A 18 13.77 0.55 2.00
C PRO A 18 12.24 0.70 1.87
N LEU A 19 11.53 0.66 2.99
CA LEU A 19 10.06 0.73 3.03
C LEU A 19 9.55 2.08 3.51
N VAL A 20 8.60 2.61 2.74
CA VAL A 20 7.76 3.75 3.08
C VAL A 20 6.37 3.22 3.43
N LEU A 21 5.98 3.24 4.71
CA LEU A 21 4.73 2.61 5.17
C LEU A 21 3.95 3.54 6.11
N SER A 22 2.71 3.16 6.42
CA SER A 22 1.96 3.84 7.49
C SER A 22 2.38 3.34 8.88
N PRO A 23 2.15 4.13 9.94
CA PRO A 23 2.32 3.68 11.31
C PRO A 23 1.34 2.54 11.63
N LYS A 24 1.66 1.75 12.67
CA LYS A 24 0.75 0.73 13.20
C LYS A 24 -0.41 1.39 13.97
N PRO A 25 -1.60 0.77 14.02
CA PRO A 25 -2.02 -0.42 13.27
C PRO A 25 -2.31 -0.08 11.80
N CYS A 26 -1.91 -0.96 10.87
CA CYS A 26 -2.19 -0.76 9.44
C CYS A 26 -2.13 -2.07 8.68
N VAL A 27 -3.27 -2.50 8.13
CA VAL A 27 -3.39 -3.75 7.37
C VAL A 27 -2.42 -3.83 6.18
N TYR A 28 -2.17 -2.73 5.48
CA TYR A 28 -1.21 -2.68 4.38
C TYR A 28 0.22 -2.87 4.87
N ARG A 29 0.57 -2.27 6.01
CA ARG A 29 1.90 -2.40 6.62
C ARG A 29 2.16 -3.84 7.04
N GLU A 30 1.19 -4.45 7.74
CA GLU A 30 1.28 -5.82 8.20
C GLU A 30 1.43 -6.79 7.02
N ASN A 31 0.62 -6.63 5.98
CA ASN A 31 0.69 -7.46 4.78
C ASN A 31 2.08 -7.39 4.09
N VAL A 32 2.65 -6.19 3.94
CA VAL A 32 4.01 -6.02 3.38
C VAL A 32 5.06 -6.70 4.25
N ILE A 33 5.05 -6.44 5.55
CA ILE A 33 6.07 -6.97 6.48
C ILE A 33 5.99 -8.50 6.54
N GLU A 34 4.78 -9.06 6.64
CA GLU A 34 4.60 -10.50 6.66
C GLU A 34 5.05 -11.18 5.37
N ALA A 35 4.71 -10.62 4.21
CA ALA A 35 5.11 -11.18 2.93
C ALA A 35 6.65 -11.18 2.77
N LEU A 36 7.30 -10.06 3.10
CA LEU A 36 8.76 -9.95 3.05
C LEU A 36 9.45 -10.89 4.05
N ASN A 37 8.95 -10.97 5.28
CA ASN A 37 9.48 -11.88 6.29
C ASN A 37 9.34 -13.35 5.87
N LYS A 38 8.19 -13.76 5.33
CA LYS A 38 7.96 -15.12 4.82
C LYS A 38 8.90 -15.47 3.66
N ALA A 39 9.25 -14.48 2.84
CA ALA A 39 10.19 -14.63 1.74
C ALA A 39 11.67 -14.52 2.17
N ASN A 40 11.96 -14.33 3.47
CA ASN A 40 13.31 -14.07 4.00
C ASN A 40 14.01 -12.88 3.33
N ILE A 41 13.26 -11.83 2.99
CA ILE A 41 13.78 -10.62 2.37
C ILE A 41 14.02 -9.57 3.44
N ASN A 42 15.26 -9.09 3.53
CA ASN A 42 15.62 -8.04 4.46
C ASN A 42 14.96 -6.72 4.07
N TRP A 43 14.47 -5.99 5.06
CA TRP A 43 13.86 -4.69 4.86
C TRP A 43 14.16 -3.74 6.02
N ARG A 44 14.05 -2.44 5.77
CA ARG A 44 14.12 -1.41 6.80
C ARG A 44 13.05 -0.35 6.56
N LEU A 45 12.45 0.16 7.63
CA LEU A 45 11.52 1.29 7.53
C LEU A 45 12.32 2.59 7.40
N VAL A 46 12.21 3.28 6.27
CA VAL A 46 12.92 4.54 6.01
C VAL A 46 12.07 5.78 6.24
N TYR A 47 10.75 5.64 6.09
CA TYR A 47 9.79 6.71 6.32
C TYR A 47 8.44 6.13 6.76
N SER A 48 7.78 6.83 7.69
CA SER A 48 6.49 6.44 8.22
C SER A 48 5.53 7.62 8.22
N SER A 49 4.35 7.46 7.60
CA SER A 49 3.32 8.51 7.61
C SER A 49 1.90 7.94 7.47
N PRO A 50 0.91 8.45 8.24
CA PRO A 50 -0.49 8.11 8.05
C PRO A 50 -1.06 8.75 6.77
N SER A 51 -0.40 9.77 6.21
CA SER A 51 -0.87 10.49 5.02
C SER A 51 -0.53 9.73 3.73
N TYR A 52 -1.53 9.53 2.87
CA TYR A 52 -1.31 9.04 1.50
C TYR A 52 -0.35 9.97 0.73
N THR A 53 -0.60 11.28 0.75
CA THR A 53 0.22 12.25 0.01
C THR A 53 1.65 12.29 0.54
N GLY A 54 1.84 12.18 1.86
CA GLY A 54 3.17 12.11 2.46
C GLY A 54 3.96 10.87 2.03
N LYS A 55 3.30 9.70 1.98
CA LYS A 55 3.94 8.47 1.49
C LYS A 55 4.30 8.57 0.01
N MET A 56 3.39 9.06 -0.84
CA MET A 56 3.67 9.20 -2.29
C MET A 56 4.79 10.21 -2.55
N ALA A 57 4.87 11.30 -1.78
CA ALA A 57 5.96 12.26 -1.88
C ALA A 57 7.31 11.63 -1.51
N ALA A 58 7.37 10.85 -0.42
CA ALA A 58 8.59 10.15 -0.02
C ALA A 58 9.05 9.12 -1.07
N VAL A 59 8.11 8.35 -1.64
CA VAL A 59 8.42 7.40 -2.73
C VAL A 59 8.92 8.14 -3.97
N ARG A 60 8.24 9.22 -4.38
CA ARG A 60 8.64 10.05 -5.53
C ARG A 60 10.03 10.67 -5.34
N ALA A 61 10.40 10.98 -4.11
CA ALA A 61 11.72 11.50 -3.75
C ALA A 61 12.80 10.40 -3.64
N GLY A 62 12.49 9.14 -3.95
CA GLY A 62 13.47 8.04 -3.95
C GLY A 62 13.82 7.49 -2.57
N LEU A 63 13.07 7.83 -1.51
CA LEU A 63 13.39 7.33 -0.16
C LEU A 63 13.25 5.80 -0.07
N GLY A 64 12.30 5.22 -0.79
CA GLY A 64 12.04 3.78 -0.82
C GLY A 64 10.74 3.43 -1.54
N ILE A 65 10.27 2.19 -1.34
CA ILE A 65 9.08 1.64 -1.98
C ILE A 65 7.92 1.51 -1.01
N THR A 66 6.70 1.37 -1.53
CA THR A 66 5.49 1.21 -0.72
C THR A 66 4.53 0.21 -1.37
N ALA A 67 3.52 -0.21 -0.62
CA ALA A 67 2.39 -0.96 -1.14
C ALA A 67 1.09 -0.22 -0.86
N ILE A 68 0.29 -0.08 -1.90
CA ILE A 68 -1.03 0.57 -1.90
C ILE A 68 -1.97 -0.19 -2.85
N GLN A 69 -3.27 0.11 -2.80
CA GLN A 69 -4.23 -0.44 -3.76
C GLN A 69 -3.82 -0.06 -5.19
N ARG A 70 -3.98 -1.00 -6.13
CA ARG A 70 -3.59 -0.82 -7.54
C ARG A 70 -4.24 0.41 -8.17
N THR A 71 -5.49 0.69 -7.83
CA THR A 71 -6.27 1.85 -8.31
C THR A 71 -5.81 3.18 -7.71
N MET A 72 -4.98 3.16 -6.67
CA MET A 72 -4.45 4.35 -6.00
C MET A 72 -3.02 4.69 -6.41
N VAL A 73 -2.41 3.93 -7.32
CA VAL A 73 -1.07 4.24 -7.84
C VAL A 73 -1.18 5.52 -8.68
N PRO A 74 -0.51 6.62 -8.31
CA PRO A 74 -0.56 7.85 -9.08
C PRO A 74 0.23 7.68 -10.37
N ASN A 75 -0.14 8.42 -11.42
CA ASN A 75 0.46 8.35 -12.75
C ASN A 75 1.97 8.70 -12.81
N TYR A 76 2.50 9.38 -11.80
CA TYR A 76 3.91 9.76 -11.69
C TYR A 76 4.74 8.72 -10.91
N LEU A 77 4.16 7.59 -10.52
CA LEU A 77 4.85 6.46 -9.92
C LEU A 77 4.57 5.21 -10.73
N GLU A 78 5.55 4.31 -10.75
CA GLU A 78 5.42 3.03 -11.43
C GLU A 78 5.14 1.88 -10.47
N ARG A 79 4.40 0.89 -10.96
CA ARG A 79 4.25 -0.39 -10.27
C ARG A 79 5.52 -1.20 -10.47
N LEU A 80 6.09 -1.69 -9.37
CA LEU A 80 7.20 -2.62 -9.41
C LEU A 80 6.71 -4.04 -9.72
N ASP A 81 7.38 -4.71 -10.66
CA ASP A 81 7.09 -6.08 -11.07
C ASP A 81 8.36 -6.94 -11.05
N PHE A 82 9.10 -6.87 -9.93
CA PHE A 82 10.29 -7.66 -9.74
C PHE A 82 9.93 -9.07 -9.25
N ASN A 83 10.44 -10.11 -9.92
CA ASN A 83 10.19 -11.52 -9.57
C ASN A 83 10.56 -11.92 -8.15
N PHE A 84 11.47 -11.18 -7.50
CA PHE A 84 11.87 -11.47 -6.11
C PHE A 84 10.91 -10.85 -5.08
N LEU A 85 10.06 -9.89 -5.47
CA LEU A 85 9.08 -9.32 -4.55
C LEU A 85 7.91 -10.30 -4.37
N PRO A 86 7.54 -10.63 -3.13
CA PRO A 86 6.45 -11.56 -2.88
C PRO A 86 5.11 -10.94 -3.23
N LEU A 87 4.14 -11.79 -3.59
CA LEU A 87 2.75 -11.37 -3.68
C LEU A 87 2.24 -10.97 -2.30
N LEU A 88 1.39 -9.95 -2.28
CA LEU A 88 0.69 -9.50 -1.08
C LEU A 88 -0.69 -10.17 -1.01
N ASN A 89 -1.17 -10.42 0.20
CA ASN A 89 -2.52 -10.94 0.40
C ASN A 89 -3.57 -9.91 -0.02
N ASP A 90 -4.76 -10.37 -0.37
CA ASP A 90 -5.89 -9.48 -0.60
C ASP A 90 -6.28 -8.73 0.68
N ILE A 91 -6.73 -7.48 0.51
CA ILE A 91 -7.25 -6.66 1.60
C ILE A 91 -8.78 -6.64 1.49
N HIS A 92 -9.45 -6.99 2.58
CA HIS A 92 -10.91 -6.95 2.66
C HIS A 92 -11.40 -5.60 3.18
N VAL A 93 -12.45 -5.07 2.54
CA VAL A 93 -13.17 -3.88 2.99
C VAL A 93 -14.56 -4.31 3.46
N SER A 94 -14.89 -3.98 4.70
CA SER A 94 -16.18 -4.31 5.31
C SER A 94 -16.95 -3.06 5.66
N LEU A 95 -18.27 -3.09 5.43
CA LEU A 95 -19.18 -2.05 5.88
C LEU A 95 -19.74 -2.42 7.25
N LEU A 96 -19.45 -1.60 8.26
CA LEU A 96 -19.96 -1.79 9.62
C LEU A 96 -21.14 -0.85 9.86
N LYS A 97 -22.29 -1.41 10.24
CA LYS A 97 -23.53 -0.68 10.52
C LYS A 97 -23.96 -0.88 11.96
N ARG A 98 -24.41 0.20 12.61
CA ARG A 98 -25.09 0.12 13.92
C ARG A 98 -26.53 -0.39 13.73
N PRO A 99 -27.02 -1.34 14.54
CA PRO A 99 -28.36 -1.92 14.35
C PRO A 99 -29.52 -0.92 14.38
N SER A 100 -29.39 0.20 15.10
CA SER A 100 -30.42 1.25 15.23
C SER A 100 -30.22 2.40 14.23
N GLY A 101 -30.41 2.12 12.94
CA GLY A 101 -30.23 3.08 11.84
C GLY A 101 -31.49 3.91 11.52
N SER A 102 -31.30 5.14 11.03
CA SER A 102 -32.35 5.90 10.35
C SER A 102 -32.46 5.49 8.88
N LYS A 103 -33.55 5.86 8.20
CA LYS A 103 -33.71 5.64 6.75
C LYS A 103 -32.54 6.18 5.91
N ALA A 104 -31.86 7.24 6.39
CA ALA A 104 -30.69 7.79 5.71
C ALA A 104 -29.48 6.83 5.78
N ILE A 105 -29.29 6.14 6.91
CA ILE A 105 -28.23 5.14 7.08
C ILE A 105 -28.50 3.93 6.17
N ASP A 106 -29.75 3.45 6.11
CA ASP A 106 -30.11 2.33 5.23
C ASP A 106 -29.95 2.69 3.74
N SER A 107 -30.29 3.92 3.36
CA SER A 107 -30.09 4.42 2.00
C SER A 107 -28.59 4.49 1.64
N LEU A 108 -27.74 4.97 2.56
CA LEU A 108 -26.29 5.00 2.35
C LEU A 108 -25.70 3.60 2.28
N GLU A 109 -26.12 2.68 3.15
CA GLU A 109 -25.70 1.27 3.10
C GLU A 109 -26.03 0.66 1.74
N PHE A 110 -27.27 0.81 1.28
CA PHE A 110 -27.69 0.31 -0.03
C PHE A 110 -26.82 0.87 -1.17
N PHE A 111 -26.57 2.19 -1.15
CA PHE A 111 -25.70 2.83 -2.14
C PHE A 111 -24.27 2.28 -2.12
N LEU A 112 -23.67 2.17 -0.94
CA LEU A 112 -22.30 1.66 -0.77
C LEU A 112 -22.21 0.20 -1.21
N LEU A 113 -23.12 -0.67 -0.79
CA LEU A 113 -23.13 -2.08 -1.20
C LEU A 113 -23.31 -2.23 -2.73
N LYS A 114 -24.10 -1.37 -3.36
CA LYS A 114 -24.24 -1.36 -4.83
C LYS A 114 -22.95 -0.94 -5.54
N LYS A 115 -22.16 -0.03 -4.93
CA LYS A 115 -20.90 0.46 -5.50
C LYS A 115 -19.69 -0.42 -5.17
N LEU A 116 -19.74 -1.16 -4.06
CA LEU A 116 -18.67 -2.08 -3.63
C LEU A 116 -18.70 -3.43 -4.38
N LYS A 117 -19.83 -3.79 -5.00
CA LYS A 117 -19.92 -4.97 -5.88
C LYS A 117 -19.16 -4.70 -7.18
N HIS A 118 -17.90 -5.12 -7.20
CA HIS A 118 -17.15 -5.41 -8.42
C HIS A 118 -17.28 -6.89 -8.76
#